data_AF-A0A242DHH2-F1
#
_entry.id   AF-A0A242DHH2-F1
#
_cell.length_a   1.000
_cell.length_b   1.000
_cell.length_c   1.000
_cell.angle_alpha   90.00
_cell.angle_beta   90.00
_cell.angle_gamma   90.00
#
_symmetry.space_group_name_H-M   'P 1'
#
loop_
_entity.id
_entity.type
_entity.pdbx_description
1 polymer ?
#
loop_
_entity_poly.entity_id
_entity_poly.type
_entity_poly.pdbx_seq_one_letter_code
_entity_poly.pdbx_strand_id
1 'polypeptide(L)'
;MPIQIKFTVSTNAKVKKQADGIPSWYPNHVGDKNYWWGDGTTTTDYFYSINGNDMFIQYGQNTSIWAGCRHFVQSIRITEQRENDDGSIYVKGEVVPILFSNHRTDYALGGARVKYNVSVQGKTIWQIDGNTIDEMQKDSNISVPFSTTVAPSEYYTGTALKIAITYPNHEFPDSTTVVGLSLYNPAPPTYKPMAIRKSNVFKTLNRASGFIRIRKSNNWKDISEETLPEGEPNKGKNRIRKSGVWKKQSKIGN
;
A
#
# COMPACT_ATOMS: atom_id res chain seq x y z
N MET A 1 -16.82 -7.21 -5.32
CA MET A 1 -16.55 -6.31 -4.18
C MET A 1 -15.77 -5.10 -4.66
N PRO A 2 -16.02 -3.88 -4.15
CA PRO A 2 -15.24 -2.71 -4.54
C PRO A 2 -13.81 -2.78 -4.00
N ILE A 3 -12.87 -2.17 -4.72
CA ILE A 3 -11.51 -1.96 -4.22
C ILE A 3 -11.58 -1.08 -2.97
N GLN A 4 -10.75 -1.36 -1.99
CA GLN A 4 -10.64 -0.54 -0.79
C GLN A 4 -9.39 0.31 -0.86
N ILE A 5 -9.51 1.55 -0.42
CA ILE A 5 -8.36 2.44 -0.19
C ILE A 5 -7.87 2.20 1.23
N LYS A 6 -6.56 1.95 1.39
CA LYS A 6 -5.93 1.66 2.68
C LYS A 6 -4.68 2.50 2.87
N PHE A 7 -4.30 2.75 4.12
CA PHE A 7 -2.97 3.26 4.44
C PHE A 7 -1.93 2.14 4.26
N THR A 8 -0.77 2.49 3.70
CA THR A 8 0.41 1.62 3.65
C THR A 8 1.65 2.38 4.09
N VAL A 9 2.59 1.66 4.71
CA VAL A 9 3.97 2.10 4.92
C VAL A 9 4.91 0.93 4.69
N SER A 10 6.03 1.12 3.99
CA SER A 10 6.98 0.04 3.65
C SER A 10 8.00 -0.29 4.73
N THR A 11 7.92 0.36 5.88
CA THR A 11 8.84 0.23 7.01
C THR A 11 8.11 -0.35 8.21
N ASN A 12 8.85 -0.88 9.19
CA ASN A 12 8.30 -1.31 10.49
C ASN A 12 7.99 -0.11 11.43
N ALA A 13 7.72 1.06 10.84
CA ALA A 13 7.40 2.27 11.58
C ALA A 13 6.11 2.05 12.38
N LYS A 14 6.03 2.66 13.55
CA LYS A 14 4.87 2.58 14.42
C LYS A 14 3.81 3.56 13.90
N VAL A 15 2.65 3.02 13.55
CA VAL A 15 1.58 3.79 12.89
C VAL A 15 0.33 3.83 13.76
N LYS A 16 -0.29 5.01 13.86
CA LYS A 16 -1.57 5.21 14.54
C LYS A 16 -2.60 5.82 13.60
N LYS A 17 -3.71 5.12 13.41
CA LYS A 17 -4.90 5.70 12.76
C LYS A 17 -5.54 6.69 13.73
N GLN A 18 -5.73 7.92 13.29
CA GLN A 18 -6.55 8.92 13.98
C GLN A 18 -8.02 8.79 13.55
N ALA A 19 -8.93 9.50 14.22
CA ALA A 19 -10.33 9.49 13.80
C ALA A 19 -10.47 9.84 12.31
N ASP A 20 -11.41 9.19 11.63
CA ASP A 20 -11.70 9.50 10.23
C ASP A 20 -12.14 10.96 10.09
N GLY A 21 -11.71 11.63 9.02
CA GLY A 21 -11.95 13.04 8.80
C GLY A 21 -10.71 13.86 8.47
N ILE A 22 -10.91 15.17 8.30
CA ILE A 22 -9.86 16.14 8.00
C ILE A 22 -9.17 16.54 9.32
N PRO A 23 -7.84 16.44 9.43
CA PRO A 23 -7.12 16.89 10.61
C PRO A 23 -7.24 18.38 10.81
N SER A 24 -7.25 18.81 12.08
CA SER A 24 -7.28 20.22 12.45
C SER A 24 -6.05 21.00 11.97
N TRP A 25 -4.91 20.34 11.74
CA TRP A 25 -3.74 20.99 11.15
C TRP A 25 -3.94 21.37 9.68
N TYR A 26 -4.85 20.71 8.94
CA TYR A 26 -5.09 20.98 7.52
C TYR A 26 -6.31 21.91 7.31
N PRO A 27 -6.28 22.85 6.35
CA PRO A 27 -5.13 23.26 5.51
C PRO A 27 -4.28 24.38 6.14
N ASN A 28 -4.81 25.10 7.13
CA ASN A 28 -4.27 26.40 7.54
C ASN A 28 -3.34 26.36 8.75
N HIS A 29 -3.19 25.21 9.40
CA HIS A 29 -2.51 25.08 10.69
C HIS A 29 -1.34 24.08 10.65
N VAL A 30 -0.81 23.78 9.45
CA VAL A 30 0.32 22.86 9.27
C VAL A 30 1.57 23.32 10.03
N GLY A 31 1.78 24.63 10.16
CA GLY A 31 2.88 25.21 10.94
C GLY A 31 2.58 25.42 12.43
N ASP A 32 1.34 25.20 12.88
CA ASP A 32 0.96 25.38 14.28
C ASP A 32 0.94 24.04 15.02
N LYS A 33 1.93 23.87 15.90
CA LYS A 33 2.18 22.62 16.63
C LYS A 33 1.06 22.25 17.59
N ASN A 34 0.22 23.20 17.98
CA ASN A 34 -0.95 22.92 18.83
C ASN A 34 -2.00 22.08 18.11
N TYR A 35 -2.00 22.07 16.77
CA TYR A 35 -2.92 21.29 15.95
C TYR A 35 -2.31 19.99 15.45
N TRP A 36 -1.02 19.75 15.71
CA TRP A 36 -0.37 18.50 15.32
C TRP A 36 -0.88 17.36 16.17
N TRP A 37 -0.96 16.20 15.55
CA TRP A 37 -1.26 14.98 16.29
C TRP A 37 -0.09 14.60 17.18
N GLY A 38 -0.42 14.05 18.34
CA GLY A 38 0.54 13.45 19.25
C GLY A 38 -0.14 12.33 20.02
N ASP A 39 0.66 11.43 20.57
CA ASP A 39 0.18 10.39 21.48
C ASP A 39 0.62 10.61 22.93
N GLY A 40 1.24 11.76 23.22
CA GLY A 40 1.83 12.07 24.53
C GLY A 40 3.08 11.25 24.85
N THR A 41 3.57 10.46 23.89
CA THR A 41 4.77 9.62 24.02
C THR A 41 5.70 9.88 22.83
N THR A 42 6.72 9.03 22.66
CA THR A 42 7.61 9.02 21.49
C THR A 42 7.42 7.76 20.65
N THR A 43 6.31 7.05 20.85
CA THR A 43 6.14 5.71 20.27
C THR A 43 5.53 5.73 18.88
N THR A 44 4.70 6.70 18.50
CA THR A 44 4.17 6.76 17.14
C THR A 44 5.09 7.54 16.21
N ASP A 45 5.42 6.93 15.06
CA ASP A 45 6.16 7.56 13.97
C ASP A 45 5.21 8.27 13.01
N TYR A 46 4.20 7.54 12.51
CA TYR A 46 3.21 8.04 11.56
C TYR A 46 1.81 8.07 12.16
N PHE A 47 1.14 9.19 11.99
CA PHE A 47 -0.28 9.34 12.20
C PHE A 47 -0.97 9.49 10.86
N TYR A 48 -2.19 8.97 10.72
CA TYR A 48 -2.97 9.18 9.51
C TYR A 48 -4.47 9.23 9.76
N SER A 49 -5.19 9.94 8.89
CA SER A 49 -6.64 9.87 8.75
C SER A 49 -7.02 9.76 7.28
N ILE A 50 -8.18 9.15 7.01
CA ILE A 50 -8.75 9.06 5.67
C ILE A 50 -10.09 9.80 5.69
N ASN A 51 -10.35 10.63 4.69
CA ASN A 51 -11.62 11.29 4.48
C ASN A 51 -12.03 11.15 3.02
N GLY A 52 -12.94 10.21 2.73
CA GLY A 52 -13.29 9.87 1.36
C GLY A 52 -12.08 9.39 0.56
N ASN A 53 -11.69 10.17 -0.45
CA ASN A 53 -10.56 9.88 -1.33
C ASN A 53 -9.22 10.45 -0.85
N ASP A 54 -9.26 11.30 0.17
CA ASP A 54 -8.10 12.01 0.66
C ASP A 54 -7.52 11.30 1.87
N MET A 55 -6.20 11.30 1.93
CA MET A 55 -5.47 10.88 3.11
C MET A 55 -4.52 11.96 3.59
N PHE A 56 -4.52 12.13 4.89
CA PHE A 56 -3.69 13.05 5.63
C PHE A 56 -2.74 12.25 6.49
N ILE A 57 -1.45 12.55 6.37
CA ILE A 57 -0.38 11.81 7.04
C ILE A 57 0.48 12.83 7.78
N GLN A 58 0.82 12.53 9.03
CA GLN A 58 1.81 13.26 9.80
C GLN A 58 2.94 12.30 10.18
N TYR A 59 4.18 12.69 9.90
CA TYR A 59 5.37 11.94 10.31
C TYR A 59 6.15 12.77 11.34
N GLY A 60 6.26 12.21 12.54
CA GLY A 60 6.78 12.90 13.71
C GLY A 60 5.71 13.65 14.51
N GLN A 61 6.14 14.23 15.61
CA GLN A 61 5.31 14.99 16.55
C GLN A 61 6.19 16.01 17.28
N ASN A 62 5.59 17.01 17.93
CA ASN A 62 6.33 18.03 18.67
C ASN A 62 6.88 17.48 20.00
N THR A 63 7.91 16.64 19.92
CA THR A 63 8.59 16.03 21.08
C THR A 63 10.10 15.98 20.86
N SER A 64 10.86 15.71 21.93
CA SER A 64 12.33 15.85 21.96
C SER A 64 13.13 14.95 21.02
N ILE A 65 12.53 13.88 20.50
CA ILE A 65 13.22 12.95 19.58
C ILE A 65 13.10 13.35 18.11
N TRP A 66 12.28 14.36 17.80
CA TRP A 66 12.01 14.80 16.42
C TRP A 66 12.63 16.17 16.18
N ALA A 67 13.45 16.29 15.13
CA ALA A 67 13.96 17.60 14.69
C ALA A 67 12.88 18.39 13.92
N GLY A 68 12.05 17.69 13.15
CA GLY A 68 10.96 18.28 12.37
C GLY A 68 9.80 17.32 12.21
N CYS A 69 8.61 17.89 12.00
CA CYS A 69 7.38 17.19 11.69
C CYS A 69 7.03 17.42 10.23
N ARG A 70 6.67 16.37 9.51
CA ARG A 70 6.27 16.43 8.10
C ARG A 70 4.80 16.11 7.95
N HIS A 71 4.11 16.84 7.10
CA HIS A 71 2.73 16.53 6.72
C HIS A 71 2.64 16.21 5.24
N PHE A 72 1.80 15.24 4.92
CA PHE A 72 1.52 14.81 3.56
C PHE A 72 0.02 14.76 3.35
N VAL A 73 -0.42 15.27 2.21
CA VAL A 73 -1.80 15.08 1.76
C VAL A 73 -1.78 14.52 0.35
N GLN A 74 -2.55 13.46 0.13
CA GLN A 74 -2.73 12.87 -1.18
C GLN A 74 -4.18 12.41 -1.39
N SER A 75 -4.63 12.45 -2.64
CA SER A 75 -5.95 11.97 -3.06
C SER A 75 -5.81 10.85 -4.09
N ILE A 76 -6.74 9.89 -4.09
CA ILE A 76 -6.93 8.93 -5.19
C ILE A 76 -8.30 9.13 -5.80
N ARG A 77 -8.36 9.27 -7.13
CA ARG A 77 -9.63 9.29 -7.88
C ARG A 77 -9.68 8.08 -8.80
N ILE A 78 -10.59 7.17 -8.52
CA ILE A 78 -10.84 5.99 -9.36
C ILE A 78 -11.84 6.38 -10.44
N THR A 79 -11.44 6.27 -11.71
CA THR A 79 -12.30 6.59 -12.86
C THR A 79 -12.95 5.34 -13.45
N GLU A 80 -12.34 4.17 -13.25
CA GLU A 80 -12.86 2.90 -13.74
C GLU A 80 -12.48 1.76 -12.78
N GLN A 81 -13.43 0.86 -12.55
CA GLN A 81 -13.23 -0.35 -11.78
C GLN A 81 -14.02 -1.50 -12.39
N ARG A 82 -13.38 -2.65 -12.57
CA ARG A 82 -14.03 -3.87 -13.08
C ARG A 82 -13.52 -5.10 -12.34
N GLU A 83 -14.43 -5.88 -11.78
CA GLU A 83 -14.10 -7.20 -11.23
C GLU A 83 -13.98 -8.23 -12.37
N ASN A 84 -12.89 -8.97 -12.36
CA ASN A 84 -12.65 -10.06 -13.29
C ASN A 84 -13.20 -11.38 -12.72
N ASP A 85 -13.39 -12.37 -13.60
CA ASP A 85 -13.96 -13.66 -13.24
C ASP A 85 -13.21 -14.45 -12.17
N ASP A 86 -11.92 -14.15 -12.00
CA ASP A 86 -11.03 -14.83 -11.08
C ASP A 86 -10.95 -14.13 -9.70
N GLY A 87 -11.74 -13.07 -9.52
CA GLY A 87 -11.84 -12.24 -8.32
C GLY A 87 -10.84 -11.08 -8.27
N SER A 88 -9.93 -10.97 -9.25
CA SER A 88 -9.07 -9.79 -9.36
C SER A 88 -9.88 -8.55 -9.77
N ILE A 89 -9.43 -7.37 -9.38
CA ILE A 89 -10.10 -6.11 -9.70
C ILE A 89 -9.17 -5.27 -10.56
N TYR A 90 -9.58 -4.98 -11.78
CA TYR A 90 -8.97 -3.93 -12.59
C TYR A 90 -9.39 -2.57 -12.06
N VAL A 91 -8.41 -1.67 -11.90
CA VAL A 91 -8.62 -0.30 -11.43
C VAL A 91 -7.82 0.66 -12.29
N LYS A 92 -8.45 1.74 -12.73
CA LYS A 92 -7.80 2.87 -13.40
C LYS A 92 -8.22 4.16 -12.70
N GLY A 93 -7.27 5.07 -12.56
CA GLY A 93 -7.51 6.34 -11.88
C GLY A 93 -6.30 7.25 -11.91
N GLU A 94 -6.31 8.22 -11.00
CA GLU A 94 -5.23 9.17 -10.79
C GLU A 94 -4.90 9.31 -9.29
N VAL A 95 -3.62 9.49 -8.99
CA VAL A 95 -3.14 9.95 -7.69
C VAL A 95 -2.83 11.44 -7.82
N VAL A 96 -3.32 12.22 -6.86
CA VAL A 96 -3.04 13.66 -6.78
C VAL A 96 -2.35 13.92 -5.44
N PRO A 97 -1.01 14.02 -5.42
CA PRO A 97 -0.29 14.57 -4.27
C PRO A 97 -0.66 16.04 -4.13
N ILE A 98 -1.15 16.43 -2.95
CA ILE A 98 -1.69 17.77 -2.69
C ILE A 98 -0.68 18.61 -1.92
N LEU A 99 -0.13 18.06 -0.84
CA LEU A 99 0.73 18.79 0.08
C LEU A 99 1.92 17.94 0.52
N PHE A 100 3.07 18.58 0.61
CA PHE A 100 4.23 18.17 1.40
C PHE A 100 4.69 19.37 2.24
N SER A 101 4.72 19.25 3.56
CA SER A 101 5.30 20.27 4.44
C SER A 101 6.32 19.68 5.40
N ASN A 102 7.18 20.55 5.92
CA ASN A 102 8.06 20.27 7.04
C ASN A 102 8.11 21.50 7.93
N HIS A 103 8.05 21.27 9.23
CA HIS A 103 8.11 22.31 10.24
C HIS A 103 8.99 21.85 11.39
N ARG A 104 9.81 22.76 11.94
CA ARG A 104 10.70 22.45 13.05
C ARG A 104 9.88 22.13 14.31
N THR A 105 10.36 21.23 15.16
CA THR A 105 9.78 21.06 16.51
C THR A 105 10.30 22.15 17.47
N ASP A 106 9.69 22.27 18.65
CA ASP A 106 10.20 23.18 19.69
C ASP A 106 11.49 22.66 20.36
N TYR A 107 11.85 21.40 20.10
CA TYR A 107 12.97 20.72 20.76
C TYR A 107 14.23 20.65 19.89
N ALA A 108 14.13 20.98 18.61
CA ALA A 108 15.24 20.89 17.68
C ALA A 108 16.23 22.05 17.89
N LEU A 109 17.44 21.72 18.35
CA LEU A 109 18.54 22.69 18.53
C LEU A 109 19.35 22.91 17.23
N GLY A 110 19.18 22.03 16.25
CA GLY A 110 19.84 22.07 14.96
C GLY A 110 19.25 21.00 14.04
N GLY A 111 19.69 20.96 12.78
CA GLY A 111 19.27 19.93 11.86
C GLY A 111 20.34 19.57 10.83
N ALA A 112 20.14 18.43 10.18
CA ALA A 112 21.06 17.88 9.21
C ALA A 112 20.71 18.33 7.79
N ARG A 113 21.71 18.43 6.91
CA ARG A 113 21.46 18.69 5.49
C ARG A 113 20.71 17.51 4.88
N VAL A 114 19.65 17.79 4.14
CA VAL A 114 18.80 16.77 3.52
C VAL A 114 18.42 17.13 2.10
N LYS A 115 18.32 16.09 1.28
CA LYS A 115 17.66 16.13 -0.02
C LYS A 115 16.46 15.21 0.01
N TYR A 116 15.26 15.77 -0.16
CA TYR A 116 14.04 14.99 -0.36
C TYR A 116 13.77 14.83 -1.84
N ASN A 117 13.46 13.61 -2.25
CA ASN A 117 12.85 13.31 -3.53
C ASN A 117 11.56 12.54 -3.29
N VAL A 118 10.43 13.18 -3.56
CA VAL A 118 9.10 12.61 -3.40
C VAL A 118 8.53 12.31 -4.78
N SER A 119 8.11 11.07 -4.99
CA SER A 119 7.63 10.58 -6.28
C SER A 119 6.42 9.67 -6.14
N VAL A 120 5.63 9.55 -7.21
CA VAL A 120 4.55 8.57 -7.36
C VAL A 120 4.75 7.88 -8.70
N GLN A 121 4.74 6.54 -8.72
CA GLN A 121 5.03 5.75 -9.93
C GLN A 121 6.30 6.17 -10.68
N GLY A 122 7.34 6.55 -9.94
CA GLY A 122 8.62 7.02 -10.51
C GLY A 122 8.57 8.44 -11.07
N LYS A 123 7.40 9.07 -11.17
CA LYS A 123 7.28 10.49 -11.51
C LYS A 123 7.58 11.33 -10.28
N THR A 124 8.65 12.12 -10.35
CA THR A 124 9.01 13.10 -9.32
C THR A 124 7.93 14.16 -9.20
N ILE A 125 7.52 14.44 -7.97
CA ILE A 125 6.52 15.44 -7.61
C ILE A 125 7.21 16.63 -6.94
N TRP A 126 8.07 16.36 -5.96
CA TRP A 126 8.82 17.37 -5.23
C TRP A 126 10.29 16.98 -5.09
N GLN A 127 11.18 17.94 -5.33
CA GLN A 127 12.59 17.86 -4.98
C GLN A 127 12.92 19.04 -4.07
N ILE A 128 13.58 18.75 -2.97
CA ILE A 128 13.87 19.73 -1.92
C ILE A 128 15.31 19.49 -1.50
N ASP A 129 16.09 20.57 -1.41
CA ASP A 129 17.46 20.56 -0.90
C ASP A 129 17.55 21.61 0.21
N GLY A 130 17.73 21.17 1.44
CA GLY A 130 17.59 22.00 2.63
C GLY A 130 18.05 21.29 3.89
N ASN A 131 17.41 21.59 5.01
CA ASN A 131 17.72 21.06 6.32
C ASN A 131 16.48 20.41 6.95
N THR A 132 16.66 19.40 7.82
CA THR A 132 15.56 18.72 8.51
C THR A 132 14.68 19.64 9.35
N ILE A 133 15.20 20.81 9.73
CA ILE A 133 14.48 21.83 10.53
C ILE A 133 13.93 22.99 9.69
N ASP A 134 14.06 22.94 8.36
CA ASP A 134 13.58 24.04 7.52
C ASP A 134 12.05 24.10 7.53
N GLU A 135 11.52 25.31 7.69
CA GLU A 135 10.09 25.59 7.56
C GLU A 135 9.74 25.63 6.07
N MET A 136 8.95 24.69 5.60
CA MET A 136 8.57 24.62 4.19
C MET A 136 7.20 24.00 3.95
N GLN A 137 6.57 24.49 2.90
CA GLN A 137 5.33 23.94 2.35
C GLN A 137 5.46 23.89 0.83
N LYS A 138 5.09 22.75 0.25
CA LYS A 138 5.06 22.51 -1.19
C LYS A 138 3.69 21.94 -1.54
N ASP A 139 2.93 22.69 -2.29
CA ASP A 139 1.68 22.22 -2.86
C ASP A 139 1.91 21.63 -4.25
N SER A 140 1.02 20.75 -4.69
CA SER A 140 0.99 20.24 -6.05
C SER A 140 -0.45 19.91 -6.43
N ASN A 141 -0.72 20.00 -7.73
CA ASN A 141 -1.96 19.46 -8.33
C ASN A 141 -1.60 18.53 -9.49
N ILE A 142 -0.38 17.98 -9.48
CA ILE A 142 0.06 17.04 -10.52
C ILE A 142 -0.77 15.77 -10.37
N SER A 143 -1.60 15.50 -11.37
CA SER A 143 -2.24 14.20 -11.53
C SER A 143 -1.25 13.19 -12.10
N VAL A 144 -1.15 12.03 -11.44
CA VAL A 144 -0.37 10.88 -11.88
C VAL A 144 -1.32 9.74 -12.20
N PRO A 145 -1.56 9.43 -13.49
CA PRO A 145 -2.47 8.37 -13.87
C PRO A 145 -1.90 7.00 -13.50
N PHE A 146 -2.78 6.06 -13.18
CA PHE A 146 -2.44 4.68 -12.96
C PHE A 146 -3.49 3.73 -13.55
N SER A 147 -3.04 2.52 -13.86
CA SER A 147 -3.89 1.42 -14.29
C SER A 147 -3.26 0.12 -13.80
N THR A 148 -4.01 -0.69 -13.05
CA THR A 148 -3.51 -1.91 -12.44
C THR A 148 -4.60 -2.97 -12.30
N THR A 149 -4.19 -4.21 -12.07
CA THR A 149 -5.09 -5.30 -11.67
C THR A 149 -4.64 -5.84 -10.33
N VAL A 150 -5.50 -5.77 -9.32
CA VAL A 150 -5.20 -6.21 -7.95
C VAL A 150 -5.82 -7.59 -7.73
N ALA A 151 -4.98 -8.60 -7.50
CA ALA A 151 -5.44 -9.96 -7.22
C ALA A 151 -6.21 -10.03 -5.88
N PRO A 152 -7.07 -11.05 -5.68
CA PRO A 152 -7.80 -11.21 -4.42
C PRO A 152 -6.89 -11.19 -3.19
N SER A 153 -7.27 -10.42 -2.17
CA SER A 153 -6.52 -10.27 -0.92
C SER A 153 -5.11 -9.71 -1.05
N GLU A 154 -4.78 -9.13 -2.20
CA GLU A 154 -3.50 -8.47 -2.45
C GLU A 154 -3.62 -6.94 -2.37
N TYR A 155 -2.46 -6.30 -2.21
CA TYR A 155 -2.31 -4.86 -2.22
C TYR A 155 -1.61 -4.40 -3.50
N TYR A 156 -1.97 -3.21 -3.97
CA TYR A 156 -1.19 -2.43 -4.91
C TYR A 156 -0.73 -1.13 -4.25
N THR A 157 0.58 -0.97 -4.12
CA THR A 157 1.22 0.17 -3.44
C THR A 157 1.71 1.25 -4.40
N GLY A 158 1.52 1.08 -5.72
CA GLY A 158 1.97 2.05 -6.72
C GLY A 158 1.26 3.41 -6.65
N THR A 159 0.20 3.53 -5.84
CA THR A 159 -0.51 4.79 -5.55
C THR A 159 0.02 5.55 -4.33
N ALA A 160 0.95 4.96 -3.57
CA ALA A 160 1.56 5.60 -2.41
C ALA A 160 2.73 6.50 -2.81
N LEU A 161 3.06 7.48 -1.96
CA LEU A 161 4.24 8.33 -2.13
C LEU A 161 5.50 7.53 -1.83
N LYS A 162 6.49 7.62 -2.70
CA LYS A 162 7.87 7.19 -2.44
C LYS A 162 8.67 8.42 -2.03
N ILE A 163 9.13 8.45 -0.79
CA ILE A 163 9.95 9.50 -0.21
C ILE A 163 11.37 8.95 -0.06
N ALA A 164 12.29 9.44 -0.88
CA ALA A 164 13.71 9.19 -0.73
C ALA A 164 14.37 10.38 -0.02
N ILE A 165 15.18 10.11 1.00
CA ILE A 165 15.93 11.08 1.78
C ILE A 165 17.40 10.74 1.62
N THR A 166 18.18 11.71 1.16
CA THR A 166 19.64 11.64 1.14
C THR A 166 20.22 12.65 2.11
N TYR A 167 21.23 12.26 2.88
CA TYR A 167 21.99 13.15 3.77
C TYR A 167 23.37 13.40 3.17
N PRO A 168 23.57 14.53 2.46
CA PRO A 168 24.79 14.75 1.67
C PRO A 168 26.08 14.78 2.49
N ASN A 169 26.03 15.14 3.77
CA ASN A 169 27.21 15.12 4.64
C ASN A 169 27.31 13.83 5.46
N HIS A 170 26.46 12.83 5.18
CA HIS A 170 26.44 11.53 5.83
C HIS A 170 26.24 11.59 7.36
N GLU A 171 25.55 12.62 7.86
CA GLU A 171 25.15 12.71 9.27
C GLU A 171 24.24 11.54 9.69
N PHE A 172 23.46 11.04 8.72
CA PHE A 172 22.57 9.90 8.87
C PHE A 172 22.60 9.04 7.59
N PRO A 173 22.21 7.75 7.66
CA PRO A 173 22.08 6.94 6.47
C PRO A 173 20.93 7.44 5.58
N ASP A 174 21.15 7.34 4.27
CA ASP A 174 20.10 7.53 3.28
C ASP A 174 18.95 6.55 3.54
N SER A 175 17.73 7.00 3.27
CA SER A 175 16.54 6.21 3.52
C SER A 175 15.51 6.39 2.41
N THR A 176 14.67 5.38 2.23
CA THR A 176 13.54 5.44 1.31
C THR A 176 12.34 4.78 1.97
N THR A 177 11.22 5.49 2.00
CA THR A 177 9.95 5.00 2.52
C THR A 177 8.88 5.11 1.44
N VAL A 178 8.07 4.07 1.27
CA VAL A 178 6.81 4.15 0.53
C VAL A 178 5.70 4.26 1.55
N VAL A 179 5.01 5.41 1.58
CA VAL A 179 3.95 5.72 2.53
C VAL A 179 2.82 6.43 1.80
N GLY A 180 1.57 6.07 2.08
CA GLY A 180 0.46 6.64 1.33
C GLY A 180 -0.70 5.69 1.14
N LEU A 181 -1.54 6.02 0.16
CA LEU A 181 -2.73 5.25 -0.14
C LEU A 181 -2.32 4.05 -0.99
N SER A 182 -2.74 2.86 -0.57
CA SER A 182 -2.70 1.63 -1.36
C SER A 182 -4.11 1.19 -1.73
N LEU A 183 -4.19 0.42 -2.80
CA LEU A 183 -5.42 -0.26 -3.20
C LEU A 183 -5.38 -1.68 -2.66
N TYR A 184 -6.45 -2.09 -1.97
CA TYR A 184 -6.62 -3.43 -1.43
C TYR A 184 -7.83 -4.09 -2.07
N ASN A 185 -7.65 -5.31 -2.57
CA ASN A 185 -8.77 -6.11 -3.04
C ASN A 185 -9.31 -6.98 -1.88
N PRO A 186 -10.49 -6.67 -1.32
CA PRO A 186 -11.06 -7.44 -0.21
C PRO A 186 -11.65 -8.78 -0.66
N ALA A 187 -11.64 -9.10 -1.96
CA ALA A 187 -12.10 -10.40 -2.42
C ALA A 187 -11.26 -11.50 -1.77
N PRO A 188 -11.91 -12.54 -1.21
CA PRO A 188 -11.19 -13.68 -0.69
C PRO A 188 -10.46 -14.37 -1.85
N PRO A 189 -9.32 -15.02 -1.60
CA PRO A 189 -8.65 -15.79 -2.62
C PRO A 189 -9.60 -16.86 -3.15
N THR A 190 -9.81 -16.88 -4.46
CA THR A 190 -10.60 -17.92 -5.10
C THR A 190 -9.83 -19.23 -5.00
N TYR A 191 -10.17 -20.05 -4.00
CA TYR A 191 -9.64 -21.40 -3.86
C TYR A 191 -10.40 -22.33 -4.82
N LYS A 192 -9.66 -23.04 -5.67
CA LYS A 192 -10.22 -24.07 -6.55
C LYS A 192 -9.85 -25.43 -5.98
N PRO A 193 -10.79 -26.24 -5.47
CA PRO A 193 -10.46 -27.57 -4.95
C PRO A 193 -9.89 -28.46 -6.07
N MET A 194 -8.70 -29.03 -5.86
CA MET A 194 -7.98 -29.84 -6.87
C MET A 194 -8.04 -31.35 -6.64
N ALA A 195 -8.66 -31.78 -5.54
CA ALA A 195 -8.98 -33.17 -5.28
C ALA A 195 -10.22 -33.29 -4.41
N ILE A 196 -10.92 -34.40 -4.55
CA ILE A 196 -11.96 -34.85 -3.62
C ILE A 196 -11.49 -36.14 -2.96
N ARG A 197 -11.82 -36.33 -1.68
CA ARG A 197 -11.60 -37.61 -1.02
C ARG A 197 -12.82 -38.50 -1.28
N LYS A 198 -12.63 -39.62 -1.98
CA LYS A 198 -13.68 -40.63 -2.21
C LYS A 198 -13.15 -42.00 -1.79
N SER A 199 -13.87 -42.68 -0.88
CA SER A 199 -13.47 -44.00 -0.36
C SER A 199 -12.06 -43.98 0.23
N ASN A 200 -11.74 -42.99 1.09
CA ASN A 200 -10.43 -42.75 1.69
C ASN A 200 -9.26 -42.45 0.73
N VAL A 201 -9.48 -42.41 -0.58
CA VAL A 201 -8.47 -42.07 -1.60
C VAL A 201 -8.70 -40.65 -2.10
N PHE A 202 -7.64 -39.84 -2.15
CA PHE A 202 -7.68 -38.54 -2.84
C PHE A 202 -7.73 -38.77 -4.35
N LYS A 203 -8.77 -38.25 -4.99
CA LYS A 203 -8.92 -38.27 -6.45
C LYS A 203 -8.72 -36.86 -6.97
N THR A 204 -7.72 -36.67 -7.81
CA THR A 204 -7.53 -35.39 -8.49
C THR A 204 -8.75 -35.01 -9.32
N LEU A 205 -9.07 -33.72 -9.29
CA LEU A 205 -10.03 -33.06 -10.17
C LEU A 205 -9.35 -32.48 -11.43
N ASN A 206 -8.01 -32.47 -11.46
CA ASN A 206 -7.20 -32.03 -12.59
C ASN A 206 -6.81 -33.23 -13.47
N ARG A 207 -7.76 -33.69 -14.29
CA ARG A 207 -7.58 -34.83 -15.22
C ARG A 207 -7.59 -34.29 -16.65
N ALA A 208 -6.87 -34.91 -17.58
CA ALA A 208 -6.87 -34.51 -18.99
C ALA A 208 -8.28 -34.50 -19.63
N SER A 209 -9.20 -35.31 -19.12
CA SER A 209 -10.61 -35.37 -19.53
C SER A 209 -11.59 -34.72 -18.55
N GLY A 210 -11.10 -34.13 -17.46
CA GLY A 210 -11.92 -33.60 -16.37
C GLY A 210 -12.05 -32.09 -16.45
N PHE A 211 -13.25 -31.58 -16.13
CA PHE A 211 -13.50 -30.15 -15.96
C PHE A 211 -13.90 -29.87 -14.51
N ILE A 212 -13.27 -28.88 -13.88
CA ILE A 212 -13.80 -28.28 -12.66
C ILE A 212 -14.77 -27.20 -13.11
N ARG A 213 -16.07 -27.44 -12.98
CA ARG A 213 -17.08 -26.47 -13.38
C ARG A 213 -17.75 -25.85 -12.17
N ILE A 214 -18.00 -24.55 -12.24
CA ILE A 214 -18.90 -23.85 -11.32
C ILE A 214 -20.11 -23.37 -12.11
N ARG A 215 -21.27 -23.33 -11.46
CA ARG A 215 -22.48 -22.76 -12.05
C ARG A 215 -22.44 -21.24 -11.82
N LYS A 216 -22.30 -20.47 -12.89
CA LYS A 216 -22.35 -19.00 -12.89
C LYS A 216 -23.47 -18.54 -13.82
N SER A 217 -24.43 -17.76 -13.30
CA SER A 217 -25.55 -17.22 -14.07
C SER A 217 -26.25 -18.27 -14.94
N ASN A 218 -26.61 -19.40 -14.32
CA ASN A 218 -27.21 -20.59 -14.94
C ASN A 218 -26.35 -21.34 -15.99
N ASN A 219 -25.13 -20.90 -16.28
CA ASN A 219 -24.22 -21.58 -17.18
C ASN A 219 -23.12 -22.32 -16.41
N TRP A 220 -22.71 -23.48 -16.91
CA TRP A 220 -21.56 -24.20 -16.40
C TRP A 220 -20.29 -23.61 -17.00
N LYS A 221 -19.48 -22.96 -16.18
CA LYS A 221 -18.19 -22.41 -16.59
C LYS A 221 -17.08 -23.33 -16.10
N ASP A 222 -16.24 -23.76 -17.02
CA ASP A 222 -15.01 -24.47 -16.68
C ASP A 222 -14.00 -23.50 -16.05
N ILE A 223 -13.42 -23.92 -14.94
CA ILE A 223 -12.41 -23.21 -14.16
C ILE A 223 -11.16 -24.06 -13.94
N SER A 224 -10.92 -25.08 -14.75
CA SER A 224 -9.81 -26.03 -14.59
C SER A 224 -8.40 -25.40 -14.69
N GLU A 225 -8.29 -24.15 -15.15
CA GLU A 225 -6.98 -23.53 -15.40
C GLU A 225 -6.29 -23.01 -14.13
N GLU A 226 -5.17 -23.66 -13.78
CA GLU A 226 -3.95 -22.99 -13.34
C GLU A 226 -2.80 -23.43 -14.26
N THR A 227 -2.49 -22.62 -15.27
CA THR A 227 -1.49 -22.87 -16.33
C THR A 227 -0.02 -22.74 -15.89
N LEU A 228 0.26 -22.53 -14.59
CA LEU A 228 1.64 -22.37 -14.11
C LEU A 228 2.43 -23.71 -14.12
N PRO A 229 3.75 -23.71 -14.33
CA PRO A 229 4.58 -24.90 -14.16
C PRO A 229 4.50 -25.47 -12.73
N GLU A 230 4.64 -26.79 -12.60
CA GLU A 230 4.68 -27.47 -11.29
C GLU A 230 5.94 -27.08 -10.50
N GLY A 231 5.83 -27.04 -9.17
CA GLY A 231 6.98 -26.90 -8.29
C GLY A 231 7.48 -25.47 -8.06
N GLU A 232 6.90 -24.49 -8.77
CA GLU A 232 7.20 -23.07 -8.57
C GLU A 232 6.97 -22.67 -7.10
N PRO A 233 7.99 -22.11 -6.42
CA PRO A 233 7.88 -21.71 -5.03
C PRO A 233 6.96 -20.50 -4.91
N ASN A 234 6.01 -20.60 -3.97
CA ASN A 234 5.06 -19.55 -3.60
C ASN A 234 4.17 -19.03 -4.73
N LYS A 235 4.00 -19.80 -5.83
CA LYS A 235 3.08 -19.47 -6.93
C LYS A 235 1.91 -20.46 -7.02
N GLY A 236 0.81 -20.03 -7.65
CA GLY A 236 -0.41 -20.83 -7.85
C GLY A 236 -1.46 -20.68 -6.73
N LYS A 237 -2.74 -20.88 -7.08
CA LYS A 237 -3.87 -20.84 -6.12
C LYS A 237 -3.97 -22.16 -5.33
N ASN A 238 -3.25 -23.20 -5.77
CA ASN A 238 -3.13 -24.50 -5.10
C ASN A 238 -1.67 -24.82 -4.72
N ARG A 239 -1.40 -25.03 -3.42
CA ARG A 239 -0.05 -25.18 -2.87
C ARG A 239 0.03 -26.31 -1.84
N ILE A 240 1.15 -27.03 -1.85
CA ILE A 240 1.52 -28.00 -0.82
C ILE A 240 2.85 -27.59 -0.20
N ARG A 241 2.98 -27.73 1.12
CA ARG A 241 4.25 -27.44 1.81
C ARG A 241 5.21 -28.62 1.61
N LYS A 242 6.34 -28.38 0.94
CA LYS A 242 7.42 -29.36 0.73
C LYS A 242 8.76 -28.72 1.10
N SER A 243 9.51 -29.37 1.99
CA SER A 243 10.81 -28.89 2.47
C SER A 243 10.77 -27.43 2.98
N GLY A 244 9.77 -27.11 3.80
CA GLY A 244 9.60 -25.78 4.39
C GLY A 244 8.97 -24.71 3.48
N VAL A 245 8.94 -24.92 2.16
CA VAL A 245 8.44 -23.96 1.17
C VAL A 245 7.06 -24.38 0.66
N TRP A 246 6.15 -23.42 0.47
CA TRP A 246 4.91 -23.66 -0.25
C TRP A 246 5.22 -23.78 -1.75
N LYS A 247 5.04 -24.95 -2.33
CA LYS A 247 5.23 -25.17 -3.77
C LYS A 247 3.88 -25.36 -4.44
N LYS A 248 3.74 -24.91 -5.68
CA LYS A 248 2.54 -25.22 -6.48
C LYS A 248 2.29 -26.74 -6.47
N GLN A 249 1.08 -27.13 -6.11
CA GLN A 249 0.67 -28.55 -6.08
C GLN A 249 0.08 -28.94 -7.44
N SER A 250 0.60 -30.01 -8.03
CA SER A 250 0.09 -30.64 -9.26
C SER A 250 -0.96 -31.72 -8.95
N LYS A 251 -1.26 -32.58 -9.94
CA LYS A 251 -2.16 -33.73 -9.87
C LYS A 251 -1.94 -34.52 -8.56
N ILE A 252 -3.03 -34.80 -7.84
CA ILE A 252 -3.01 -35.59 -6.60
C ILE A 252 -3.50 -37.01 -6.89
N GLY A 253 -2.62 -37.99 -6.74
CA GLY A 253 -2.92 -39.40 -7.04
C GLY A 253 -2.86 -39.72 -8.54
N ASN A 254 -2.83 -41.02 -8.85
CA ASN A 254 -2.88 -41.53 -10.22
C ASN A 254 -4.30 -41.50 -10.79
#